data_AF-E3FT73-F1
#
_entry.id   AF-E3FT73-F1
#
_cell.length_a   1.000
_cell.length_b   1.000
_cell.length_c   1.000
_cell.angle_alpha   90.00
_cell.angle_beta   90.00
_cell.angle_gamma   90.00
#
_symmetry.space_group_name_H-M   'P 1'
#
loop_
_entity.id
_entity.type
_entity.pdbx_description
1 polymer ?
#
loop_
_entity_poly.entity_id
_entity_poly.type
_entity_poly.pdbx_seq_one_letter_code
_entity_poly.pdbx_strand_id
1 'polypeptide(L)'
;MPPEALLPQDARIREQLAEVVARVRPAYENGEFHEVVAAVGDFCADVRSTESFDSLPEGTARRSAQTALYEVASTLARLVAPLSSFTAEDVWQALPGKKAESVFLAGFPESVGAGVPD
;
A
#
# COMPACT_ATOMS: atom_id res chain seq x y z
N MET A 1 5.92 -6.30 12.00
CA MET A 1 6.14 -5.56 13.25
C MET A 1 4.77 -5.13 13.76
N PRO A 2 4.48 -5.16 15.07
CA PRO A 2 3.16 -4.73 15.52
C PRO A 2 2.99 -3.21 15.28
N PRO A 3 1.76 -2.74 14.97
CA PRO A 3 1.47 -1.34 14.61
C PRO A 3 2.06 -0.28 15.56
N GLU A 4 2.03 -0.56 16.86
CA GLU A 4 2.50 0.33 17.93
C GLU A 4 4.03 0.48 17.99
N ALA A 5 4.77 -0.37 17.28
CA ALA A 5 6.23 -0.33 17.24
C ALA A 5 6.77 0.42 16.01
N LEU A 6 5.89 0.98 15.18
CA LEU A 6 6.28 1.84 14.05
C LEU A 6 6.73 3.20 14.54
N LEU A 7 7.71 3.76 13.84
CA LEU A 7 8.10 5.15 14.03
C LEU A 7 6.96 6.09 13.59
N PRO A 8 6.81 7.27 14.21
CA PRO A 8 5.69 8.18 13.93
C PRO A 8 5.51 8.52 12.44
N GLN A 9 6.61 8.69 11.70
CA GLN A 9 6.55 8.96 10.26
C GLN A 9 5.98 7.78 9.46
N ASP A 10 6.33 6.55 9.83
CA ASP A 10 5.85 5.34 9.16
C ASP A 10 4.39 5.06 9.51
N ALA A 11 3.99 5.36 10.75
CA ALA A 11 2.60 5.30 11.18
C ALA A 11 1.72 6.31 10.40
N ARG A 12 2.21 7.53 10.18
CA ARG A 12 1.51 8.55 9.38
C ARG A 12 1.26 8.09 7.94
N ILE A 13 2.24 7.45 7.30
CA ILE A 13 2.08 6.91 5.94
C ILE A 13 0.95 5.88 5.90
N ARG A 14 0.81 5.05 6.93
CA ARG A 14 -0.29 4.07 7.03
C ARG A 14 -1.65 4.73 7.20
N GLU A 15 -1.74 5.80 7.98
CA GLU A 15 -2.97 6.59 8.13
C GLU A 15 -3.39 7.20 6.79
N GLN A 16 -2.46 7.85 6.08
CA GLN A 16 -2.70 8.41 4.75
C GLN A 16 -3.12 7.32 3.74
N LEU A 17 -2.49 6.14 3.80
CA LEU A 17 -2.87 5.01 2.95
C LEU A 17 -4.30 4.54 3.23
N ALA A 18 -4.73 4.55 4.50
CA ALA A 18 -6.09 4.18 4.88
C ALA A 18 -7.12 5.18 4.31
N GLU A 19 -6.79 6.47 4.31
CA GLU A 19 -7.62 7.51 3.67
C GLU A 19 -7.75 7.28 2.16
N VAL A 20 -6.67 6.89 1.48
CA VAL A 20 -6.71 6.54 0.05
C VAL A 20 -7.64 5.36 -0.20
N VAL A 21 -7.53 4.28 0.60
CA VAL A 21 -8.42 3.11 0.47
C VAL A 21 -9.89 3.51 0.65
N ALA A 22 -10.18 4.35 1.64
CA ALA A 22 -11.52 4.84 1.92
C ALA A 22 -12.09 5.71 0.79
N ARG A 23 -11.25 6.47 0.07
CA ARG A 23 -11.64 7.28 -1.09
C ARG A 23 -11.82 6.43 -2.36
N VAL A 24 -10.95 5.44 -2.58
CA VAL A 24 -10.92 4.66 -3.83
C VAL A 24 -12.10 3.68 -3.94
N ARG A 25 -12.54 3.09 -2.83
CA ARG A 25 -13.67 2.15 -2.84
C ARG A 25 -14.96 2.73 -3.44
N PRO A 26 -15.51 3.85 -2.92
CA PRO A 26 -16.72 4.42 -3.49
C PRO A 26 -16.50 4.93 -4.91
N ALA A 27 -15.29 5.39 -5.27
CA ALA A 27 -14.98 5.79 -6.64
C ALA A 27 -15.13 4.60 -7.61
N TYR A 28 -14.68 3.41 -7.24
CA TYR A 28 -14.93 2.20 -8.04
C TYR A 28 -16.42 1.85 -8.13
N GLU A 29 -17.14 1.94 -7.01
CA GLU A 29 -18.58 1.63 -6.96
C GLU A 29 -19.40 2.59 -7.84
N ASN A 30 -18.97 3.84 -7.97
CA ASN A 30 -19.62 4.87 -8.79
C ASN A 30 -19.10 4.93 -10.24
N GLY A 31 -18.08 4.14 -10.60
CA GLY A 31 -17.43 4.20 -11.92
C GLY A 31 -16.55 5.44 -12.15
N GLU A 32 -16.12 6.11 -11.08
CA GLU A 32 -15.30 7.31 -11.09
C GLU A 32 -13.80 6.97 -11.15
N PHE A 33 -13.36 6.27 -12.20
CA PHE A 33 -11.97 5.77 -12.30
C PHE A 33 -10.90 6.87 -12.26
N HIS A 34 -11.23 8.09 -12.68
CA HIS A 34 -10.32 9.24 -12.62
C HIS A 34 -10.00 9.65 -11.18
N GLU A 35 -10.96 9.51 -10.25
CA GLU A 35 -10.74 9.75 -8.82
C GLU A 35 -9.79 8.71 -8.22
N VAL A 36 -9.84 7.47 -8.71
CA VAL A 36 -8.91 6.41 -8.28
C VAL A 36 -7.48 6.77 -8.69
N VAL A 37 -7.29 7.16 -9.95
CA VAL A 37 -5.97 7.55 -10.48
C VAL A 37 -5.43 8.78 -9.74
N ALA A 38 -6.27 9.79 -9.51
CA ALA A 38 -5.90 10.99 -8.76
C ALA A 38 -5.49 10.65 -7.32
N ALA A 39 -6.33 9.92 -6.58
CA ALA A 39 -6.06 9.56 -5.19
C ALA A 39 -4.77 8.76 -5.01
N VAL A 40 -4.51 7.78 -5.90
CA VAL A 40 -3.28 6.98 -5.87
C VAL A 40 -2.07 7.83 -6.29
N GLY A 41 -2.23 8.69 -7.30
CA GLY A 41 -1.17 9.57 -7.78
C GLY A 41 -0.72 10.58 -6.74
N ASP A 42 -1.67 11.27 -6.10
CA ASP A 42 -1.43 12.26 -5.04
C ASP A 42 -0.70 11.60 -3.87
N PHE A 43 -1.16 10.43 -3.42
CA PHE A 43 -0.50 9.68 -2.35
C PHE A 43 0.95 9.31 -2.70
N CYS A 44 1.20 8.84 -3.92
CA CYS A 44 2.56 8.51 -4.36
C CYS A 44 3.48 9.74 -4.38
N ALA A 45 2.95 10.92 -4.74
CA ALA A 45 3.71 12.16 -4.72
C ALA A 45 4.06 12.58 -3.28
N ASP A 46 3.11 12.48 -2.37
CA ASP A 46 3.30 12.81 -0.95
C ASP A 46 4.29 11.86 -0.27
N VAL A 47 4.17 10.54 -0.47
CA VAL A 47 5.12 9.57 0.09
C VAL A 47 6.53 9.77 -0.46
N ARG A 48 6.69 10.08 -1.75
CA ARG A 48 8.02 10.39 -2.33
C ARG A 48 8.68 11.59 -1.64
N SER A 49 7.90 12.57 -1.20
CA SER A 49 8.43 13.74 -0.49
C SER A 49 8.99 13.41 0.89
N THR A 50 8.66 12.23 1.44
CA THR A 50 9.26 11.74 2.69
C THR A 50 10.64 11.14 2.40
N GLU A 51 11.70 11.96 2.52
CA GLU A 51 13.10 11.62 2.18
C GLU A 51 13.74 10.46 3.00
N SER A 52 12.96 9.69 3.76
CA SER A 52 13.45 8.83 4.83
C SER A 52 13.90 7.41 4.44
N PHE A 53 13.74 6.96 3.19
CA PHE A 53 13.91 5.54 2.85
C PHE A 53 15.27 5.13 2.27
N ASP A 54 16.06 6.07 1.76
CA ASP A 54 17.20 5.74 0.88
C ASP A 54 18.44 5.14 1.59
N SER A 55 18.57 5.22 2.92
CA SER A 55 19.73 4.62 3.62
C SER A 55 19.53 4.38 5.11
N LEU A 56 18.39 3.79 5.51
CA LEU A 56 18.17 3.48 6.92
C LEU A 56 19.14 2.40 7.42
N PRO A 57 19.92 2.66 8.50
CA PRO A 57 20.81 1.68 9.09
C PRO A 57 20.01 0.49 9.65
N GLU A 58 20.66 -0.67 9.74
CA GLU A 58 20.08 -1.87 10.36
C GLU A 58 19.51 -1.56 11.75
N GLY A 59 18.32 -2.09 12.06
CA GLY A 59 17.67 -1.86 13.35
C GLY A 59 16.17 -1.57 13.26
N THR A 60 15.63 -0.95 14.31
CA THR A 60 14.19 -0.68 14.46
C THR A 60 13.65 0.24 13.35
N ALA A 61 14.41 1.28 12.98
CA ALA A 61 14.01 2.21 11.92
C ALA A 61 13.84 1.52 10.57
N ARG A 62 14.81 0.70 10.17
CA ARG A 62 14.74 -0.08 8.93
C ARG A 62 13.57 -1.06 8.91
N ARG A 63 13.32 -1.78 10.02
CA ARG A 63 12.17 -2.69 10.12
C ARG A 63 10.82 -1.96 10.09
N SER A 64 10.75 -0.77 10.70
CA SER A 64 9.57 0.08 10.69
C SER A 64 9.24 0.53 9.27
N ALA A 65 10.22 1.10 8.57
CA ALA A 65 10.09 1.51 7.18
C ALA A 65 9.73 0.35 6.25
N GLN A 66 10.41 -0.80 6.37
CA GLN A 66 10.09 -1.98 5.56
C GLN A 66 8.67 -2.48 5.78
N THR A 67 8.17 -2.42 7.02
CA THR A 67 6.78 -2.80 7.34
C THR A 67 5.81 -1.84 6.65
N ALA A 68 6.02 -0.53 6.77
CA ALA A 68 5.17 0.47 6.12
C ALA A 68 5.23 0.37 4.58
N LEU A 69 6.42 0.26 3.99
CA LEU A 69 6.61 0.12 2.55
C LEU A 69 5.95 -1.16 1.99
N TYR A 70 6.03 -2.26 2.74
CA TYR A 70 5.36 -3.50 2.35
C TYR A 70 3.84 -3.31 2.29
N GLU A 71 3.25 -2.69 3.32
CA GLU A 71 1.82 -2.42 3.37
C GLU A 71 1.37 -1.45 2.27
N VAL A 72 2.16 -0.40 2.01
CA VAL A 72 1.93 0.53 0.90
C VAL A 72 1.93 -0.21 -0.43
N ALA A 73 2.99 -0.94 -0.75
CA ALA A 73 3.12 -1.60 -2.04
C ALA A 73 2.04 -2.70 -2.24
N SER A 74 1.76 -3.49 -1.21
CA SER A 74 0.68 -4.50 -1.24
C SER A 74 -0.70 -3.88 -1.44
N THR A 75 -0.99 -2.76 -0.77
CA THR A 75 -2.29 -2.09 -0.89
C THR A 75 -2.43 -1.42 -2.24
N LEU A 76 -1.43 -0.67 -2.68
CA LEU A 76 -1.45 0.00 -3.98
C LEU A 76 -1.58 -1.00 -5.13
N ALA A 77 -0.85 -2.12 -5.09
CA ALA A 77 -0.98 -3.18 -6.12
C ALA A 77 -2.42 -3.67 -6.25
N ARG A 78 -3.11 -3.92 -5.13
CA ARG A 78 -4.53 -4.32 -5.13
C ARG A 78 -5.47 -3.21 -5.60
N LEU A 79 -5.23 -1.96 -5.20
CA LEU A 79 -6.03 -0.82 -5.63
C LEU A 79 -5.93 -0.58 -7.13
N VAL A 80 -4.75 -0.73 -7.74
CA VAL A 80 -4.54 -0.44 -9.16
C VAL A 80 -4.74 -1.65 -10.07
N ALA A 81 -4.90 -2.86 -9.53
CA ALA A 81 -5.10 -4.09 -10.31
C ALA A 81 -6.21 -4.01 -11.37
N PRO A 82 -7.38 -3.36 -11.13
CA PRO A 82 -8.41 -3.19 -12.15
C PRO A 82 -8.03 -2.25 -13.30
N LEU A 83 -7.03 -1.38 -13.10
CA LEU A 83 -6.62 -0.36 -14.07
C LEU A 83 -5.31 -0.73 -14.80
N SER A 84 -4.36 -1.33 -14.09
CA SER A 84 -3.04 -1.70 -14.60
C SER A 84 -2.71 -3.14 -14.20
N SER A 85 -3.47 -4.07 -14.77
CA SER A 85 -3.50 -5.48 -14.35
C SER A 85 -2.13 -6.16 -14.38
N PHE A 86 -1.39 -6.02 -15.48
CA PHE A 86 -0.06 -6.65 -15.61
C PHE A 86 0.97 -6.06 -14.64
N THR A 87 1.03 -4.73 -14.54
CA THR A 87 1.97 -4.07 -13.63
C THR A 87 1.64 -4.37 -12.17
N ALA A 88 0.35 -4.40 -11.81
CA ALA A 88 -0.08 -4.77 -10.47
C ALA A 88 0.33 -6.20 -10.12
N GLU A 89 0.17 -7.14 -11.06
CA GLU A 89 0.59 -8.53 -10.88
C GLU A 89 2.12 -8.65 -10.73
N ASP A 90 2.90 -7.98 -11.58
CA ASP A 90 4.37 -7.99 -11.49
C ASP A 90 4.85 -7.46 -10.13
N VAL A 91 4.29 -6.33 -9.67
CA VAL A 91 4.57 -5.76 -8.35
C VAL A 91 4.18 -6.75 -7.25
N TRP A 92 2.99 -7.35 -7.35
CA TRP A 92 2.50 -8.31 -6.37
C TRP A 92 3.44 -9.51 -6.24
N GLN A 93 3.88 -10.09 -7.36
CA GLN A 93 4.81 -11.21 -7.37
C GLN A 93 6.16 -10.85 -6.75
N ALA A 94 6.65 -9.63 -6.96
CA ALA A 94 7.90 -9.14 -6.38
C ALA A 94 7.83 -8.90 -4.85
N LEU A 95 6.64 -8.79 -4.25
CA LEU A 95 6.51 -8.57 -2.80
C LEU A 95 7.03 -9.77 -1.99
N PRO A 96 7.79 -9.57 -0.91
CA PRO A 96 8.24 -10.67 -0.05
C PRO A 96 7.10 -11.25 0.81
N GLY A 97 7.33 -12.42 1.42
CA GLY A 97 6.40 -12.99 2.40
C GLY A 97 5.22 -13.77 1.80
N LYS A 98 4.32 -14.22 2.68
CA LYS A 98 3.13 -15.02 2.32
C LYS A 98 2.05 -14.10 1.76
N LYS A 99 1.53 -14.45 0.59
CA LYS A 99 0.49 -13.71 -0.15
C LYS A 99 -0.28 -14.68 -1.05
N ALA A 100 -1.46 -14.27 -1.50
CA ALA A 100 -2.23 -15.01 -2.50
C ALA A 100 -1.41 -15.20 -3.79
N GLU A 101 -1.72 -16.24 -4.55
CA GLU A 101 -1.03 -16.58 -5.80
C GLU A 101 -1.00 -15.43 -6.81
N SER A 102 -2.05 -14.60 -6.84
CA SER A 102 -2.16 -13.44 -7.71
C SER A 102 -2.84 -12.28 -6.99
N VAL A 103 -2.57 -11.05 -7.43
CA VAL A 103 -3.23 -9.85 -6.90
C VAL A 103 -4.75 -9.91 -7.09
N PHE A 104 -5.22 -10.57 -8.15
CA PHE A 104 -6.65 -10.72 -8.45
C PHE A 104 -7.38 -11.69 -7.50
N LEU A 105 -6.62 -12.49 -6.73
CA LEU A 105 -7.14 -13.41 -5.72
C LEU A 105 -7.02 -12.84 -4.30
N ALA A 106 -6.37 -11.69 -4.13
CA ALA A 106 -6.09 -11.10 -2.82
C ALA A 106 -7.23 -10.26 -2.25
N GLY A 107 -8.31 -10.05 -3.02
CA GLY A 107 -9.44 -9.19 -2.66
C GLY A 107 -9.08 -7.70 -2.61
N PHE A 108 -10.10 -6.86 -2.42
CA PHE A 108 -9.91 -5.43 -2.22
C PHE A 108 -9.38 -5.17 -0.80
N PRO A 109 -8.41 -4.25 -0.59
CA PRO A 109 -7.89 -3.96 0.74
C PRO A 109 -8.99 -3.44 1.68
N GLU A 110 -9.32 -4.17 2.74
CA GLU A 110 -10.32 -3.74 3.73
C GLU A 110 -9.75 -2.79 4.79
N SER A 111 -8.49 -2.99 5.19
CA SER A 111 -7.77 -2.10 6.10
C SER A 111 -6.26 -2.25 5.97
N VAL A 112 -5.53 -1.18 6.33
CA VAL A 112 -4.06 -1.15 6.32
C VAL A 112 -3.54 -2.04 7.46
N GLY A 113 -2.98 -3.21 7.10
CA GLY A 113 -2.45 -4.19 8.04
C GLY A 113 -3.32 -5.44 8.24
N ALA A 114 -4.48 -5.55 7.59
CA ALA A 114 -5.13 -6.84 7.43
C ALA A 114 -4.27 -7.69 6.48
N GLY A 115 -3.56 -8.67 7.05
CA GLY A 115 -2.87 -9.69 6.27
C GLY A 115 -3.83 -10.30 5.24
N VAL A 116 -3.28 -10.70 4.09
CA VAL A 116 -4.04 -11.43 3.08
C VAL A 116 -4.68 -12.64 3.77
N PRO A 117 -6.02 -12.79 3.75
CA PRO A 117 -6.66 -13.99 4.28
C PRO A 117 -6.14 -15.20 3.50
N ASP A 118 -5.93 -16.31 4.21
CA ASP A 118 -5.55 -17.60 3.60
C ASP A 118 -6.59 -18.10 2.59
#